data_AF-A0A7C3Y2P4-F1
#
_entry.id   AF-A0A7C3Y2P4-F1
#
_cell.length_a   1.000
_cell.length_b   1.000
_cell.length_c   1.000
_cell.angle_alpha   90.00
_cell.angle_beta   90.00
_cell.angle_gamma   90.00
#
_symmetry.space_group_name_H-M   'P 1'
#
loop_
_entity.id
_entity.type
_entity.pdbx_description
1 polymer ?
#
loop_
_entity_poly.entity_id
_entity_poly.type
_entity_poly.pdbx_seq_one_letter_code
_entity_poly.pdbx_strand_id
1 'polypeptide(L)'
;MRARFEASFAAYLGRLIIWIVVSIITLGIGAIWVSYDQYKWVIVHSTLGGRKVAFVGEFTEFLGKLIIWLVVGFITLGLGFFWVAYDMLKWVIEHIEVDGKQFTFQRSFGSYLGKLVIWIIVSVLTLGIGSIWVIWDSLKWTVEGSSLGLPVRFVGQGEQYLIKIIVWLLVSIITLGVGAIWVQYDWYRWVAEQIEVPEEALAAAA
;
A
#
# COMPACT_ATOMS: atom_id res chain seq x y z
N MET A 1 2.61 16.34 11.38
CA MET A 1 1.72 15.24 11.84
C MET A 1 2.15 13.93 11.21
N ARG A 2 2.43 12.87 11.99
CA ARG A 2 2.87 11.56 11.45
C ARG A 2 1.76 10.52 11.46
N ALA A 3 1.78 9.61 10.49
CA ALA A 3 0.93 8.44 10.51
C ALA A 3 1.51 7.37 11.45
N ARG A 4 0.62 6.57 12.06
CA ARG A 4 0.97 5.46 12.93
C ARG A 4 0.03 4.31 12.69
N PHE A 5 0.58 3.09 12.75
CA PHE A 5 -0.22 1.87 12.74
C PHE A 5 -0.51 1.47 14.19
N GLU A 6 -1.79 1.45 14.58
CA GLU A 6 -2.20 1.22 15.97
C GLU A 6 -2.59 -0.24 16.26
N ALA A 7 -2.82 -1.03 15.21
CA ALA A 7 -3.11 -2.45 15.39
C ALA A 7 -1.93 -3.19 16.02
N SER A 8 -2.25 -4.03 17.01
CA SER A 8 -1.28 -4.94 17.61
C SER A 8 -0.98 -6.13 16.69
N PHE A 9 0.18 -6.75 16.86
CA PHE A 9 0.53 -7.97 16.12
C PHE A 9 -0.48 -9.09 16.34
N ALA A 10 -1.01 -9.24 17.57
CA ALA A 10 -2.04 -10.23 17.87
C ALA A 10 -3.34 -9.97 17.11
N ALA A 11 -3.74 -8.69 16.96
CA ALA A 11 -4.91 -8.33 16.16
C ALA A 11 -4.70 -8.65 14.67
N TYR A 12 -3.50 -8.37 14.14
CA TYR A 12 -3.15 -8.73 12.76
C TYR A 12 -3.17 -10.25 12.55
N LEU A 13 -2.60 -11.02 13.47
CA LEU A 13 -2.59 -12.48 13.40
C LEU A 13 -4.01 -13.06 13.46
N GLY A 14 -4.87 -12.53 14.33
CA GLY A 14 -6.27 -12.91 14.40
C GLY A 14 -7.01 -12.64 13.08
N ARG A 15 -6.75 -11.49 12.45
CA ARG A 15 -7.35 -11.17 11.14
C ARG A 15 -6.81 -12.05 10.01
N LEU A 16 -5.52 -12.35 10.03
CA LEU A 16 -4.89 -13.24 9.05
C LEU A 16 -5.54 -14.63 9.04
N ILE A 17 -5.83 -15.20 10.21
CA ILE A 17 -6.50 -16.50 10.33
C ILE A 17 -7.89 -16.43 9.68
N ILE A 18 -8.64 -15.35 9.88
CA ILE A 18 -9.95 -15.17 9.24
C ILE A 18 -9.80 -15.16 7.71
N TRP A 19 -8.83 -14.42 7.16
CA TRP A 19 -8.57 -14.38 5.73
C TRP A 19 -8.24 -15.76 5.15
N ILE A 20 -7.41 -16.54 5.86
CA ILE A 20 -7.06 -17.91 5.45
C ILE A 20 -8.28 -18.82 5.49
N VAL A 21 -9.04 -18.81 6.58
CA VAL A 21 -10.24 -19.64 6.77
C VAL A 21 -11.28 -19.34 5.69
N VAL A 22 -11.57 -18.05 5.43
CA VAL A 22 -12.50 -17.64 4.37
C VAL A 22 -12.00 -18.14 3.01
N SER A 23 -10.71 -17.99 2.71
CA SER A 23 -10.15 -18.42 1.42
C SER A 23 -10.26 -19.93 1.21
N ILE A 24 -10.03 -20.73 2.27
CA ILE A 24 -10.14 -22.20 2.20
C ILE A 24 -11.60 -22.63 2.04
N ILE A 25 -12.51 -22.12 2.88
CA ILE A 25 -13.93 -22.53 2.87
C ILE A 25 -14.60 -22.17 1.54
N THR A 26 -14.25 -21.01 0.97
CA THR A 26 -14.83 -20.54 -0.29
C THR A 26 -14.10 -21.06 -1.53
N LEU A 27 -13.12 -21.95 -1.36
CA LEU A 27 -12.26 -22.48 -2.43
C LEU A 27 -11.68 -21.36 -3.32
N GLY A 28 -11.25 -20.26 -2.69
CA GLY A 28 -10.64 -19.11 -3.34
C GLY A 28 -11.60 -18.04 -3.85
N ILE A 29 -12.92 -18.26 -3.90
CA ILE A 29 -13.88 -17.22 -4.33
C ILE A 29 -13.90 -16.04 -3.34
N GLY A 30 -13.79 -16.34 -2.05
CA GLY A 30 -13.68 -15.36 -0.98
C GLY A 30 -12.37 -14.56 -1.00
N ALA A 31 -11.40 -14.94 -1.83
CA ALA A 31 -10.16 -14.18 -1.97
C ALA A 31 -10.42 -12.75 -2.46
N ILE A 32 -11.47 -12.53 -3.26
CA ILE A 32 -11.89 -11.18 -3.71
C ILE A 32 -12.23 -10.30 -2.50
N TRP A 33 -13.05 -10.83 -1.59
CA TRP A 33 -13.41 -10.13 -0.37
C TRP A 33 -12.21 -9.95 0.55
N VAL A 34 -11.35 -10.98 0.67
CA VAL A 34 -10.11 -10.89 1.44
C VAL A 34 -9.21 -9.78 0.92
N SER A 35 -9.04 -9.62 -0.39
CA SER A 35 -8.22 -8.54 -0.97
C SER A 35 -8.76 -7.16 -0.60
N TYR A 36 -10.08 -6.95 -0.73
CA TYR A 36 -10.72 -5.71 -0.29
C TYR A 36 -10.52 -5.47 1.21
N ASP A 37 -10.76 -6.50 2.02
CA ASP A 37 -10.69 -6.42 3.48
C ASP A 37 -9.26 -6.19 3.97
N GLN A 38 -8.24 -6.71 3.28
CA GLN A 38 -6.83 -6.46 3.58
C GLN A 38 -6.49 -4.98 3.48
N TYR A 39 -6.87 -4.31 2.39
CA TYR A 39 -6.65 -2.87 2.25
C TYR A 39 -7.41 -2.09 3.32
N LYS A 40 -8.71 -2.36 3.45
CA LYS A 40 -9.59 -1.68 4.40
C LYS A 40 -9.08 -1.82 5.84
N TRP A 41 -8.74 -3.04 6.26
CA TRP A 41 -8.35 -3.32 7.63
C TRP A 41 -7.06 -2.60 8.02
N VAL A 42 -6.04 -2.60 7.14
CA VAL A 42 -4.78 -1.90 7.39
C VAL A 42 -5.00 -0.38 7.49
N ILE A 43 -5.82 0.19 6.59
CA ILE A 43 -6.11 1.63 6.57
C ILE A 43 -6.85 2.07 7.83
N VAL A 44 -7.92 1.35 8.22
CA VAL A 44 -8.76 1.71 9.38
C VAL A 44 -8.03 1.55 10.72
N HIS A 45 -7.01 0.69 10.78
CA HIS A 45 -6.14 0.54 11.97
C HIS A 45 -4.91 1.45 11.93
N SER A 46 -4.93 2.47 11.06
CA SER A 46 -3.93 3.53 11.03
C SER A 46 -4.52 4.84 11.54
N THR A 47 -3.69 5.66 12.18
CA THR A 47 -4.02 7.04 12.56
C THR A 47 -3.08 8.01 11.87
N LEU A 48 -3.55 9.23 11.60
CA LEU A 48 -2.77 10.31 11.01
C LEU A 48 -2.79 11.51 11.97
N GLY A 49 -1.65 11.81 12.59
CA GLY A 49 -1.56 12.91 13.56
C GLY A 49 -2.51 12.77 14.75
N GLY A 50 -2.81 11.53 15.18
CA GLY A 50 -3.76 11.24 16.25
C GLY A 50 -5.24 11.24 15.83
N ARG A 51 -5.54 11.52 14.55
CA ARG A 51 -6.89 11.39 13.98
C ARG A 51 -7.08 10.00 13.40
N LYS A 52 -8.29 9.45 13.53
CA LYS A 52 -8.63 8.14 12.96
C LYS A 52 -8.77 8.25 11.44
N VAL A 53 -8.14 7.30 10.75
CA VAL A 53 -8.30 7.13 9.30
C VAL A 53 -9.50 6.21 9.07
N ALA A 54 -10.39 6.61 8.17
CA ALA A 54 -11.51 5.83 7.69
C ALA A 54 -11.26 5.39 6.23
N PHE A 55 -11.93 4.31 5.83
CA PHE A 55 -11.93 3.84 4.45
C PHE A 55 -13.37 3.81 3.95
N VAL A 56 -13.69 4.69 3.00
CA VAL A 56 -15.06 4.91 2.49
C VAL A 56 -15.37 4.10 1.23
N GLY A 57 -14.42 3.32 0.72
CA GLY A 57 -14.63 2.48 -0.45
C GLY A 57 -15.62 1.35 -0.17
N GLU A 58 -16.68 1.25 -0.97
CA GLU A 58 -17.66 0.17 -0.86
C GLU A 58 -17.15 -1.13 -1.50
N PHE A 59 -17.58 -2.27 -0.96
CA PHE A 59 -17.24 -3.57 -1.54
C PHE A 59 -17.86 -3.78 -2.93
N THR A 60 -19.08 -3.28 -3.14
CA THR A 60 -19.79 -3.27 -4.42
C THR A 60 -19.03 -2.48 -5.49
N GLU A 61 -18.48 -1.33 -5.13
CA GLU A 61 -17.66 -0.53 -6.03
C GLU A 61 -16.36 -1.25 -6.38
N PHE A 62 -15.68 -1.82 -5.38
CA PHE A 62 -14.49 -2.65 -5.60
C PHE A 62 -14.77 -3.84 -6.53
N LEU A 63 -15.92 -4.49 -6.37
CA LEU A 63 -16.33 -5.59 -7.24
C LEU A 63 -16.59 -5.11 -8.69
N GLY A 64 -17.21 -3.95 -8.86
CA GLY A 64 -17.38 -3.33 -10.18
C GLY A 64 -16.05 -3.01 -10.86
N LYS A 65 -15.10 -2.43 -10.12
CA LYS A 65 -13.73 -2.17 -10.57
C LYS A 65 -12.99 -3.47 -10.93
N LEU A 66 -13.13 -4.52 -10.12
CA LEU A 66 -12.52 -5.82 -10.39
C LEU A 66 -12.97 -6.40 -11.75
N ILE A 67 -14.26 -6.29 -12.08
CA ILE A 67 -14.77 -6.74 -13.39
C ILE A 67 -14.11 -5.95 -14.51
N ILE A 68 -14.00 -4.62 -14.37
CA ILE A 68 -13.31 -3.77 -15.36
C ILE A 68 -11.85 -4.20 -15.51
N TRP A 69 -11.15 -4.43 -14.39
CA TRP A 69 -9.76 -4.86 -14.40
C TRP A 69 -9.57 -6.22 -15.09
N LEU A 70 -10.47 -7.17 -14.87
CA LEU A 70 -10.46 -8.47 -15.54
C LEU A 70 -10.72 -8.34 -17.05
N VAL A 71 -11.68 -7.51 -17.44
CA VAL A 71 -12.00 -7.25 -18.86
C VAL A 71 -10.83 -6.58 -19.56
N VAL A 72 -10.23 -5.55 -18.95
CA VAL A 72 -9.05 -4.87 -19.50
C VAL A 72 -7.88 -5.84 -19.62
N GLY A 73 -7.60 -6.62 -18.57
CA GLY A 73 -6.55 -7.65 -18.60
C GLY A 73 -6.76 -8.66 -19.72
N PHE A 74 -8.00 -9.13 -19.92
CA PHE A 74 -8.35 -10.07 -20.97
C PHE A 74 -8.19 -9.48 -22.38
N ILE A 75 -8.76 -8.29 -22.63
CA ILE A 75 -8.74 -7.62 -23.95
C ILE A 75 -7.31 -7.27 -24.38
N THR A 76 -6.49 -6.83 -23.44
CA THR A 76 -5.11 -6.38 -23.71
C THR A 76 -4.08 -7.51 -23.66
N LEU A 77 -4.53 -8.77 -23.51
CA LEU A 77 -3.68 -9.94 -23.31
C LEU A 77 -2.62 -9.71 -22.21
N GLY A 78 -3.03 -9.04 -21.13
CA GLY A 78 -2.21 -8.74 -19.97
C GLY A 78 -1.41 -7.43 -20.01
N LEU A 79 -1.29 -6.74 -21.15
CA LEU A 79 -0.58 -5.45 -21.18
C LEU A 79 -1.31 -4.34 -20.38
N GLY A 80 -2.62 -4.46 -20.23
CA GLY A 80 -3.45 -3.56 -19.44
C GLY A 80 -3.27 -3.71 -17.93
N PHE A 81 -2.55 -4.74 -17.44
CA PHE A 81 -2.29 -4.90 -16.01
C PHE A 81 -1.52 -3.71 -15.42
N PHE A 82 -0.69 -3.03 -16.22
CA PHE A 82 -0.01 -1.80 -15.77
C PHE A 82 -1.01 -0.67 -15.45
N TRP A 83 -2.05 -0.54 -16.27
CA TRP A 83 -3.12 0.41 -16.00
C TRP A 83 -3.97 -0.03 -14.81
N VAL A 84 -4.31 -1.32 -14.72
CA VAL A 84 -5.04 -1.89 -13.57
C VAL A 84 -4.30 -1.62 -12.25
N ALA A 85 -2.98 -1.82 -12.21
CA ALA A 85 -2.18 -1.57 -11.01
C ALA A 85 -2.24 -0.08 -10.59
N TYR A 86 -2.17 0.83 -11.56
CA TYR A 86 -2.32 2.27 -11.31
C TYR A 86 -3.74 2.63 -10.86
N ASP A 87 -4.77 2.11 -11.53
CA ASP A 87 -6.18 2.40 -11.21
C ASP A 87 -6.54 1.87 -9.81
N MET A 88 -6.07 0.67 -9.46
CA MET A 88 -6.21 0.11 -8.12
C MET A 88 -5.53 0.99 -7.07
N LEU A 89 -4.27 1.39 -7.30
CA LEU A 89 -3.54 2.25 -6.37
C LEU A 89 -4.27 3.58 -6.16
N LYS A 90 -4.66 4.23 -7.26
CA LYS A 90 -5.41 5.48 -7.25
C LYS A 90 -6.72 5.33 -6.49
N TRP A 91 -7.50 4.29 -6.79
CA TRP A 91 -8.77 4.03 -6.14
C TRP A 91 -8.60 3.81 -4.63
N VAL A 92 -7.64 2.99 -4.20
CA VAL A 92 -7.42 2.75 -2.77
C VAL A 92 -7.09 4.05 -2.05
N ILE A 93 -6.22 4.90 -2.61
CA ILE A 93 -5.83 6.18 -2.02
C ILE A 93 -7.01 7.14 -1.93
N GLU A 94 -7.78 7.30 -3.03
CA GLU A 94 -8.89 8.24 -3.07
C GLU A 94 -10.03 7.89 -2.10
N HIS A 95 -10.12 6.62 -1.70
CA HIS A 95 -11.11 6.13 -0.73
C HIS A 95 -10.59 6.11 0.72
N ILE A 96 -9.42 6.69 0.98
CA ILE A 96 -8.95 6.98 2.33
C ILE A 96 -9.53 8.33 2.75
N GLU A 97 -10.15 8.35 3.93
CA GLU A 97 -10.73 9.56 4.51
C GLU A 97 -10.15 9.82 5.89
N VAL A 98 -9.83 11.08 6.19
CA VAL A 98 -9.43 11.52 7.52
C VAL A 98 -10.25 12.75 7.86
N ASP A 99 -11.02 12.68 8.96
CA ASP A 99 -11.80 13.81 9.48
C ASP A 99 -12.76 14.42 8.43
N GLY A 100 -13.45 13.57 7.66
CA GLY A 100 -14.38 14.01 6.61
C GLY A 100 -13.73 14.47 5.31
N LYS A 101 -12.39 14.48 5.21
CA LYS A 101 -11.65 14.84 3.99
C LYS A 101 -11.05 13.60 3.34
N GLN A 102 -11.29 13.45 2.04
CA GLN A 102 -10.73 12.36 1.25
C GLN A 102 -9.35 12.73 0.69
N PHE A 103 -8.48 11.74 0.55
CA PHE A 103 -7.23 11.93 -0.17
C PHE A 103 -7.50 12.10 -1.66
N THR A 104 -6.72 12.96 -2.31
CA THR A 104 -6.72 13.10 -3.76
C THR A 104 -5.38 12.62 -4.28
N PHE A 105 -5.40 11.82 -5.35
CA PHE A 105 -4.18 11.34 -5.98
C PHE A 105 -3.87 12.20 -7.21
N GLN A 106 -2.85 13.04 -7.10
CA GLN A 106 -2.54 14.07 -8.11
C GLN A 106 -1.70 13.54 -9.28
N ARG A 107 -1.04 12.38 -9.12
CA ARG A 107 -0.16 11.82 -10.15
C ARG A 107 -0.98 11.23 -11.29
N SER A 108 -0.49 11.41 -12.52
CA SER A 108 -1.11 10.86 -13.72
C SER A 108 -0.56 9.46 -14.07
N PHE A 109 -1.33 8.71 -14.86
CA PHE A 109 -0.92 7.42 -15.39
C PHE A 109 0.39 7.51 -16.22
N GLY A 110 0.58 8.59 -16.97
CA GLY A 110 1.83 8.81 -17.72
C GLY A 110 3.06 8.95 -16.82
N SER A 111 2.92 9.59 -15.65
CA SER A 111 3.99 9.65 -14.66
C SER A 111 4.31 8.27 -14.07
N TYR A 112 3.28 7.46 -13.81
CA TYR A 112 3.44 6.08 -13.35
C TYR A 112 4.17 5.22 -14.40
N LEU A 113 3.79 5.33 -15.68
CA LEU A 113 4.43 4.58 -16.76
C LEU A 113 5.92 4.94 -16.90
N GLY A 114 6.26 6.23 -16.81
CA GLY A 114 7.65 6.68 -16.81
C GLY A 114 8.46 6.11 -15.65
N LYS A 115 7.88 6.08 -14.44
CA LYS A 115 8.49 5.45 -13.26
C LYS A 115 8.66 3.94 -13.44
N LEU A 116 7.65 3.26 -14.00
CA LEU A 116 7.68 1.83 -14.27
C LEU A 116 8.83 1.43 -15.19
N VAL A 117 9.09 2.21 -16.24
CA VAL A 117 10.25 1.96 -17.14
C VAL A 117 11.57 2.07 -16.38
N ILE A 118 11.74 3.11 -15.55
CA ILE A 118 12.94 3.28 -14.72
C ILE A 118 13.09 2.08 -13.76
N TRP A 119 12.00 1.67 -13.11
CA TRP A 119 12.01 0.55 -12.17
C TRP A 119 12.41 -0.77 -12.83
N ILE A 120 11.91 -1.04 -14.04
CA ILE A 120 12.30 -2.22 -14.81
C ILE A 120 13.79 -2.16 -15.18
N ILE A 121 14.27 -1.02 -15.70
CA ILE A 121 15.67 -0.84 -16.09
C ILE A 121 16.58 -1.07 -14.88
N VAL A 122 16.30 -0.42 -13.76
CA VAL A 122 17.08 -0.56 -12.53
C VAL A 122 17.07 -2.02 -12.07
N SER A 123 15.92 -2.68 -12.06
CA SER A 123 15.80 -4.08 -11.64
C SER A 123 16.60 -5.03 -12.53
N VAL A 124 16.56 -4.85 -13.86
CA VAL A 124 17.31 -5.67 -14.82
C VAL A 124 18.81 -5.43 -14.72
N LEU A 125 19.24 -4.17 -14.70
CA LEU A 125 20.67 -3.81 -14.63
C LEU A 125 21.34 -4.26 -13.33
N THR A 126 20.59 -4.35 -12.25
CA THR A 126 21.09 -4.77 -10.94
C THR A 126 20.82 -6.24 -10.62
N LEU A 127 20.34 -7.01 -11.61
CA LEU A 127 19.96 -8.43 -11.45
C LEU A 127 19.05 -8.66 -10.23
N GLY A 128 18.08 -7.77 -10.02
CA GLY A 128 17.09 -7.84 -8.96
C GLY A 128 17.49 -7.15 -7.65
N ILE A 129 18.77 -6.83 -7.41
CA ILE A 129 19.20 -6.16 -6.15
C ILE A 129 18.58 -4.76 -6.03
N GLY A 130 18.44 -4.05 -7.15
CA GLY A 130 17.83 -2.73 -7.24
C GLY A 130 16.32 -2.74 -7.02
N SER A 131 15.66 -3.91 -6.98
CA SER A 131 14.24 -4.00 -6.63
C SER A 131 13.93 -3.42 -5.24
N ILE A 132 14.91 -3.46 -4.33
CA ILE A 132 14.84 -2.85 -3.00
C ILE A 132 14.60 -1.34 -3.11
N TRP A 133 15.39 -0.67 -3.96
CA TRP A 133 15.26 0.76 -4.21
C TRP A 133 13.99 1.09 -4.98
N VAL A 134 13.57 0.21 -5.90
CA VAL A 134 12.31 0.34 -6.64
C VAL A 134 11.11 0.35 -5.70
N ILE A 135 11.06 -0.56 -4.72
CA ILE A 135 9.95 -0.61 -3.75
C ILE A 135 9.96 0.65 -2.87
N TRP A 136 11.13 1.12 -2.46
CA TRP A 136 11.23 2.37 -1.69
C TRP A 136 10.78 3.59 -2.51
N ASP A 137 11.24 3.72 -3.75
CA ASP A 137 10.86 4.81 -4.64
C ASP A 137 9.37 4.75 -5.02
N SER A 138 8.79 3.55 -5.14
CA SER A 138 7.36 3.38 -5.40
C SER A 138 6.50 3.82 -4.22
N LEU A 139 6.89 3.46 -3.00
CA LEU A 139 6.25 3.94 -1.76
C LEU A 139 6.34 5.45 -1.67
N LYS A 140 7.55 6.01 -1.85
CA LYS A 140 7.77 7.46 -1.84
C LYS A 140 6.93 8.18 -2.89
N TRP A 141 6.97 7.74 -4.14
CA TRP A 141 6.23 8.34 -5.25
C TRP A 141 4.71 8.31 -5.02
N THR A 142 4.21 7.23 -4.44
CA THR A 142 2.78 7.05 -4.12
C THR A 142 2.34 7.99 -3.00
N VAL A 143 3.10 8.03 -1.90
CA VAL A 143 2.79 8.87 -0.73
C VAL A 143 2.87 10.35 -1.10
N GLU A 144 3.94 10.77 -1.79
CA GLU A 144 4.11 12.17 -2.25
C GLU A 144 3.15 12.55 -3.38
N GLY A 145 2.53 11.56 -4.04
CA GLY A 145 1.48 11.76 -5.03
C GLY A 145 0.09 11.94 -4.41
N SER A 146 -0.05 11.65 -3.12
CA SER A 146 -1.30 11.72 -2.37
C SER A 146 -1.36 13.04 -1.61
N SER A 147 -2.52 13.69 -1.59
CA SER A 147 -2.72 14.91 -0.80
C SER A 147 -4.10 14.93 -0.14
N LEU A 148 -4.15 15.34 1.12
CA LEU A 148 -5.38 15.52 1.89
C LEU A 148 -5.84 16.98 1.82
N GLY A 149 -5.71 17.61 0.65
CA GLY A 149 -5.66 19.07 0.49
C GLY A 149 -4.36 19.71 1.03
N LEU A 150 -3.56 18.95 1.76
CA LEU A 150 -2.20 19.26 2.17
C LEU A 150 -1.23 18.25 1.55
N PRO A 151 -0.03 18.68 1.13
CA PRO A 151 1.00 17.77 0.63
C PRO A 151 1.38 16.76 1.71
N VAL A 152 1.37 15.47 1.36
CA VAL A 152 1.88 14.40 2.22
C VAL A 152 3.32 14.10 1.80
N ARG A 153 4.20 13.89 2.78
CA ARG A 153 5.62 13.64 2.55
C ARG A 153 6.01 12.28 3.10
N PHE A 154 6.89 11.60 2.36
CA PHE A 154 7.55 10.39 2.82
C PHE A 154 8.94 10.74 3.37
N VAL A 155 9.18 10.50 4.66
CA VAL A 155 10.44 10.87 5.35
C VAL A 155 11.45 9.71 5.34
N GLY A 156 10.99 8.49 5.02
CA GLY A 156 11.82 7.29 5.03
C GLY A 156 12.98 7.37 4.04
N GLN A 157 14.20 7.16 4.53
CA GLN A 157 15.40 7.09 3.71
C GLN A 157 15.59 5.68 3.14
N GLY A 158 16.12 5.58 1.91
CA GLY A 158 16.35 4.29 1.24
C GLY A 158 17.32 3.38 2.00
N GLU A 159 18.33 3.94 2.66
CA GLU A 159 19.29 3.19 3.48
C GLU A 159 18.62 2.52 4.71
N GLN A 160 17.69 3.22 5.35
CA GLN A 160 16.92 2.64 6.46
C GLN A 160 16.05 1.47 5.99
N TYR A 161 15.48 1.60 4.80
CA TYR A 161 14.70 0.52 4.18
C TYR A 161 15.57 -0.69 3.85
N LEU A 162 16.81 -0.48 3.39
CA LEU A 162 17.77 -1.57 3.17
C LEU A 162 18.06 -2.35 4.46
N ILE A 163 18.29 -1.65 5.58
CA ILE A 163 18.51 -2.27 6.89
C ILE A 163 17.28 -3.11 7.28
N LYS A 164 16.06 -2.57 7.10
CA LYS A 164 14.81 -3.29 7.36
C LYS A 164 14.69 -4.57 6.54
N ILE A 165 15.00 -4.53 5.24
CA ILE A 165 14.98 -5.72 4.39
C ILE A 165 15.99 -6.77 4.89
N ILE A 166 17.21 -6.37 5.25
CA ILE A 166 18.20 -7.33 5.80
C ILE A 166 17.64 -8.01 7.04
N VAL A 167 17.03 -7.25 7.97
CA VAL A 167 16.39 -7.82 9.16
C VAL A 167 15.25 -8.76 8.77
N TRP A 168 14.38 -8.37 7.83
CA TRP A 168 13.26 -9.20 7.37
C TRP A 168 13.72 -10.50 6.71
N LEU A 169 14.80 -10.45 5.91
CA LEU A 169 15.41 -11.62 5.30
C LEU A 169 15.99 -12.56 6.36
N LEU A 170 16.74 -12.03 7.32
CA LEU A 170 17.30 -12.81 8.42
C LEU A 170 16.20 -13.49 9.24
N VAL A 171 15.16 -12.75 9.62
CA VAL A 171 14.00 -13.30 10.33
C VAL A 171 13.35 -14.40 9.51
N SER A 172 13.14 -14.19 8.21
CA SER A 172 12.53 -15.20 7.34
C SER A 172 13.40 -16.47 7.22
N ILE A 173 14.72 -16.34 7.14
CA ILE A 173 15.64 -17.49 7.09
C ILE A 173 15.63 -18.26 8.42
N ILE A 174 15.79 -17.56 9.55
CA ILE A 174 15.86 -18.18 10.89
C ILE A 174 14.56 -18.91 11.23
N THR A 175 13.43 -18.35 10.83
CA THR A 175 12.10 -18.89 11.12
C THR A 175 11.57 -19.84 10.04
N LEU A 176 12.40 -20.19 9.04
CA LEU A 176 12.00 -21.02 7.89
C LEU A 176 10.72 -20.51 7.21
N GLY A 177 10.58 -19.19 7.08
CA GLY A 177 9.46 -18.52 6.42
C GLY A 177 8.26 -18.20 7.33
N VAL A 178 8.15 -18.79 8.52
CA VAL A 178 7.03 -18.48 9.45
C VAL A 178 7.05 -17.01 9.89
N GLY A 179 8.23 -16.44 10.03
CA GLY A 179 8.45 -15.03 10.35
C GLY A 179 8.01 -14.06 9.26
N ALA A 180 7.68 -14.52 8.05
CA ALA A 180 7.15 -13.68 6.99
C ALA A 180 5.85 -12.97 7.40
N ILE A 181 5.04 -13.59 8.29
CA ILE A 181 3.83 -12.97 8.84
C ILE A 181 4.19 -11.73 9.67
N TRP A 182 5.23 -11.84 10.50
CA TRP A 182 5.73 -10.72 11.29
C TRP A 182 6.41 -9.66 10.40
N VAL A 183 7.16 -10.08 9.38
CA VAL A 183 7.75 -9.17 8.39
C VAL A 183 6.68 -8.33 7.71
N GLN A 184 5.57 -8.94 7.30
CA GLN A 184 4.46 -8.22 6.68
C GLN A 184 3.83 -7.20 7.65
N TYR A 185 3.65 -7.57 8.92
CA TYR A 185 3.19 -6.66 9.96
C TYR A 185 4.16 -5.49 10.21
N ASP A 186 5.46 -5.77 10.36
CA ASP A 186 6.49 -4.76 10.57
C ASP A 186 6.63 -3.84 9.34
N TRP A 187 6.41 -4.36 8.14
CA TRP A 187 6.33 -3.56 6.91
C TRP A 187 5.19 -2.55 6.97
N TYR A 188 3.95 -2.97 7.26
CA TYR A 188 2.81 -2.06 7.38
C TYR A 188 3.06 -0.98 8.43
N ARG A 189 3.59 -1.37 9.59
CA ARG A 189 3.92 -0.48 10.68
C ARG A 189 4.99 0.54 10.26
N TRP A 190 6.10 0.08 9.69
CA TRP A 190 7.19 0.94 9.29
C TRP A 190 6.75 1.94 8.22
N VAL A 191 6.01 1.49 7.20
CA VAL A 191 5.50 2.37 6.14
C VAL A 191 4.63 3.48 6.72
N ALA A 192 3.70 3.14 7.62
CA ALA A 192 2.87 4.15 8.29
C ALA A 192 3.72 5.17 9.05
N GLU A 193 4.74 4.73 9.79
CA GLU A 193 5.62 5.62 10.56
C GLU A 193 6.43 6.60 9.68
N GLN A 194 6.63 6.30 8.39
CA GLN A 194 7.36 7.17 7.45
C GLN A 194 6.49 8.23 6.75
N ILE A 195 5.16 8.17 6.92
CA ILE A 195 4.23 9.11 6.30
C ILE A 195 4.05 10.30 7.23
N GLU A 196 4.36 11.50 6.74
CA GLU A 196 4.25 12.75 7.48
C GLU A 196 3.55 13.83 6.67
N VAL A 197 2.60 14.54 7.31
CA VAL A 197 2.04 15.79 6.79
C VAL A 197 2.83 16.94 7.44
N PRO A 198 3.53 17.78 6.66
CA PRO A 198 4.34 18.88 7.18
C PRO A 198 3.48 19.91 7.90
N GLU A 199 3.95 20.42 9.04
CA GLU A 199 3.25 21.46 9.82
C GLU A 199 3.18 22.81 9.09
N GLU A 200 4.17 23.11 8.25
CA GLU A 200 4.17 24.29 7.38
C GLU A 200 2.95 24.34 6.46
N ALA A 201 2.48 23.18 6.02
CA ALA A 201 1.29 23.09 5.19
C ALA A 201 0.00 23.37 5.97
N LEU A 202 -0.05 22.98 7.26
CA LEU A 202 -1.15 23.32 8.16
C LEU A 202 -1.20 24.82 8.45
N ALA A 203 -0.03 25.47 8.60
CA ALA A 203 0.07 26.91 8.82
C ALA A 203 -0.33 27.73 7.58
N ALA A 204 -0.10 27.22 6.37
CA ALA A 204 -0.51 27.88 5.13
C ALA A 204 -2.01 27.72 4.79
N ALA A 205 -2.71 26.80 5.45
CA ALA A 205 -4.13 26.51 5.23
C ALA A 205 -5.06 27.08 6.32
N ALA A 206 -4.50 27.75 7.34
CA ALA A 206 -5.21 28.45 8.41
C ALA A 206 -5.25 29.96 8.13
#